data_AF-A0A4Q2XJ61-F1
#
_entry.id   AF-A0A4Q2XJ61-F1
#
_cell.length_a   1.000
_cell.length_b   1.000
_cell.length_c   1.000
_cell.angle_alpha   90.00
_cell.angle_beta   90.00
_cell.angle_gamma   90.00
#
_symmetry.space_group_name_H-M   'P 1'
#
loop_
_entity.id
_entity.type
_entity.pdbx_description
1 polymer ?
#
loop_
_entity_poly.entity_id
_entity_poly.type
_entity_poly.pdbx_seq_one_letter_code
_entity_poly.pdbx_strand_id
1 'polypeptide(L)'
;IIQSYYNKGRATGSGPPAVTLDPLLAPLGEYGGPTRTMALRAGSPAINAAAGSMAVTDQRGSFMTGTPDLGAYETGAPPVYRAWSMETGGAVLDPVADPDHDGLPNSLEYALGGNPLAPDRAGLTGPSPLPAATDPAAPAMRLDFPWRAAAVDLRYVLQRTASPDDPGSWTDVFTLIPPLAATHGSGVSSTLDVSSGTVRVFDKNINAPSGFWRLRVQPVP
;
A
#
# COMPACT_ATOMS: atom_id res chain seq x y z
N ILE A 1 -18.79 2.57 -21.96
CA ILE A 1 -17.47 2.19 -22.56
C ILE A 1 -17.72 1.06 -23.58
N ILE A 2 -17.45 1.35 -24.88
CA ILE A 2 -17.56 0.55 -26.13
C ILE A 2 -18.62 -0.58 -26.24
N GLN A 3 -19.57 -0.43 -27.18
CA GLN A 3 -20.60 -1.44 -27.51
C GLN A 3 -20.15 -2.53 -28.52
N SER A 4 -19.16 -2.26 -29.36
CA SER A 4 -18.60 -3.25 -30.29
C SER A 4 -17.25 -2.80 -30.85
N TYR A 5 -16.37 -3.75 -31.13
CA TYR A 5 -15.15 -3.53 -31.92
C TYR A 5 -15.19 -4.45 -33.15
N TYR A 6 -15.02 -3.85 -34.33
CA TYR A 6 -14.97 -4.61 -35.58
C TYR A 6 -13.55 -5.17 -35.76
N ASN A 7 -13.36 -6.46 -35.47
CA ASN A 7 -12.08 -7.13 -35.73
C ASN A 7 -12.07 -7.62 -37.19
N LYS A 8 -10.99 -7.37 -37.95
CA LYS A 8 -10.88 -7.68 -39.39
C LYS A 8 -11.05 -9.17 -39.74
N GLY A 9 -11.08 -10.08 -38.76
CA GLY A 9 -11.48 -11.47 -38.93
C GLY A 9 -12.83 -11.71 -38.27
N ARG A 10 -13.89 -11.83 -39.09
CA ARG A 10 -15.28 -12.37 -38.95
C ARG A 10 -15.86 -12.89 -37.59
N ALA A 11 -15.26 -12.67 -36.43
CA ALA A 11 -15.79 -13.04 -35.13
C ALA A 11 -16.61 -11.87 -34.56
N THR A 12 -17.88 -12.13 -34.24
CA THR A 12 -18.70 -11.22 -33.44
C THR A 12 -18.38 -11.45 -31.97
N GLY A 13 -17.56 -10.58 -31.37
CA GLY A 13 -17.47 -10.48 -29.92
C GLY A 13 -18.57 -9.55 -29.41
N SER A 14 -19.39 -10.03 -28.47
CA SER A 14 -20.26 -9.15 -27.69
C SER A 14 -19.46 -8.65 -26.49
N GLY A 15 -19.36 -7.33 -26.34
CA GLY A 15 -18.93 -6.73 -25.08
C GLY A 15 -20.01 -6.88 -24.00
N PRO A 16 -19.72 -6.48 -22.74
CA PRO A 16 -20.75 -6.32 -21.73
C PRO A 16 -21.76 -5.24 -22.15
N PRO A 17 -22.95 -5.18 -21.53
CA PRO A 17 -23.90 -4.10 -21.75
C PRO A 17 -23.24 -2.72 -21.60
N ALA A 18 -23.71 -1.75 -22.39
CA ALA A 18 -23.15 -0.41 -22.34
C ALA A 18 -23.36 0.22 -20.95
N VAL A 19 -22.24 0.57 -20.30
CA VAL A 19 -22.27 1.45 -19.13
C VAL A 19 -22.58 2.87 -19.60
N THR A 20 -23.74 3.40 -19.20
CA THR A 20 -24.24 4.74 -19.52
C THR A 20 -24.09 5.75 -18.38
N LEU A 21 -23.72 5.27 -17.19
CA LEU A 21 -23.38 6.10 -16.04
C LEU A 21 -22.04 6.80 -16.24
N ASP A 22 -21.81 7.87 -15.49
CA ASP A 22 -20.49 8.51 -15.41
C ASP A 22 -19.43 7.45 -15.07
N PRO A 23 -18.40 7.25 -15.91
CA PRO A 23 -17.37 6.26 -15.65
C PRO A 23 -16.49 6.59 -14.44
N LEU A 24 -16.63 7.78 -13.85
CA LEU A 24 -15.88 8.24 -12.67
C LEU A 24 -14.37 8.08 -12.87
N LEU A 25 -13.87 8.56 -14.01
CA LEU A 25 -12.45 8.53 -14.34
C LEU A 25 -11.71 9.68 -13.67
N ALA A 26 -10.54 9.39 -13.11
CA ALA A 26 -9.57 10.40 -12.76
C ALA A 26 -8.92 11.00 -14.02
N PRO A 27 -8.44 12.26 -13.98
CA PRO A 27 -7.70 12.85 -15.09
C PRO A 27 -6.48 12.01 -15.47
N LEU A 28 -6.08 12.04 -16.74
CA LEU A 28 -4.88 11.37 -17.23
C LEU A 28 -3.65 11.76 -16.39
N GLY A 29 -2.95 10.78 -15.84
CA GLY A 29 -1.76 11.06 -15.02
C GLY A 29 -1.01 9.80 -14.60
N GLU A 30 -0.01 10.01 -13.73
CA GLU A 30 0.81 8.92 -13.19
C GLU A 30 0.00 8.19 -12.09
N TYR A 31 -0.31 6.92 -12.34
CA TYR A 31 -0.99 6.04 -11.39
C TYR A 31 -0.23 4.71 -11.22
N GLY A 32 1.11 4.78 -11.39
CA GLY A 32 2.06 3.72 -11.06
C GLY A 32 2.41 2.72 -12.17
N GLY A 33 2.33 3.15 -13.43
CA GLY A 33 2.78 2.36 -14.59
C GLY A 33 3.73 3.14 -15.50
N PRO A 34 4.27 2.52 -16.57
CA PRO A 34 5.22 3.16 -17.48
C PRO A 34 4.60 4.23 -18.39
N THR A 35 3.27 4.36 -18.38
CA THR A 35 2.52 5.34 -19.16
C THR A 35 1.37 5.89 -18.32
N ARG A 36 0.94 7.11 -18.64
CA ARG A 36 -0.20 7.75 -17.99
C ARG A 36 -1.49 6.98 -18.27
N THR A 37 -2.30 6.80 -17.25
CA THR A 37 -3.62 6.16 -17.33
C THR A 37 -4.69 7.08 -16.73
N MET A 38 -5.96 6.69 -16.87
CA MET A 38 -7.08 7.32 -16.16
C MET A 38 -7.55 6.33 -15.09
N ALA A 39 -7.16 6.55 -13.83
CA ALA A 39 -7.58 5.69 -12.72
C ALA A 39 -9.10 5.70 -12.55
N LEU A 40 -9.67 4.56 -12.14
CA LEU A 40 -11.07 4.51 -11.75
C LEU A 40 -11.19 5.07 -10.33
N ARG A 41 -12.11 6.03 -10.13
CA ARG A 41 -12.41 6.55 -8.80
C ARG A 41 -13.32 5.58 -8.04
N ALA A 42 -13.34 5.72 -6.72
CA ALA A 42 -14.26 5.04 -5.82
C ALA A 42 -15.69 4.97 -6.39
N GLY A 43 -16.26 3.77 -6.46
CA GLY A 43 -17.63 3.54 -6.95
C GLY A 43 -17.82 3.60 -8.47
N SER A 44 -16.73 3.63 -9.26
CA SER A 44 -16.83 3.62 -10.72
C SER A 44 -17.65 2.42 -11.23
N PRO A 45 -18.59 2.64 -12.17
CA PRO A 45 -19.35 1.55 -12.79
C PRO A 45 -18.51 0.71 -13.77
N ALA A 46 -17.25 1.09 -13.99
CA ALA A 46 -16.30 0.30 -14.75
C ALA A 46 -15.63 -0.81 -13.92
N ILE A 47 -15.76 -0.77 -12.59
CA ILE A 47 -15.15 -1.76 -11.69
C ILE A 47 -15.85 -3.12 -11.86
N ASN A 48 -15.08 -4.19 -12.04
CA ASN A 48 -15.54 -5.56 -12.26
C ASN A 48 -16.60 -5.70 -13.39
N ALA A 49 -16.55 -4.82 -14.40
CA ALA A 49 -17.61 -4.71 -15.40
C ALA A 49 -17.25 -5.34 -16.77
N ALA A 50 -16.03 -5.84 -16.94
CA ALA A 50 -15.64 -6.48 -18.19
C ALA A 50 -16.32 -7.86 -18.34
N ALA A 51 -16.64 -8.25 -19.56
CA ALA A 51 -17.11 -9.62 -19.85
C ALA A 51 -15.98 -10.67 -19.74
N GLY A 52 -14.72 -10.21 -19.73
CA GLY A 52 -13.52 -11.04 -19.66
C GLY A 52 -12.35 -10.35 -20.37
N SER A 53 -11.14 -10.85 -20.14
CA SER A 53 -9.91 -10.37 -20.76
C SER A 53 -8.97 -11.54 -21.07
N MET A 54 -8.23 -11.44 -22.18
CA MET A 54 -7.10 -12.34 -22.45
C MET A 54 -5.78 -11.81 -21.86
N ALA A 55 -5.76 -10.54 -21.43
CA ALA A 55 -4.64 -9.99 -20.69
C ALA A 55 -4.72 -10.46 -19.23
N VAL A 56 -3.55 -10.60 -18.61
CA VAL A 56 -3.42 -10.92 -17.18
C VAL A 56 -3.06 -9.70 -16.34
N THR A 57 -2.68 -8.59 -16.99
CA THR A 57 -2.34 -7.32 -16.37
C THR A 57 -2.95 -6.16 -17.14
N ASP A 58 -3.16 -5.04 -16.47
CA ASP A 58 -3.55 -3.77 -17.08
C ASP A 58 -2.34 -3.05 -17.75
N GLN A 59 -2.56 -1.82 -18.25
CA GLN A 59 -1.52 -1.04 -18.92
C GLN A 59 -0.33 -0.68 -17.99
N ARG A 60 -0.53 -0.70 -16.67
CA ARG A 60 0.51 -0.43 -15.68
C ARG A 60 1.34 -1.66 -15.34
N GLY A 61 0.86 -2.84 -15.73
CA GLY A 61 1.42 -4.12 -15.29
C GLY A 61 0.81 -4.62 -13.98
N SER A 62 -0.26 -3.98 -13.48
CA SER A 62 -1.00 -4.46 -12.32
C SER A 62 -1.83 -5.69 -12.71
N PHE A 63 -1.78 -6.75 -11.91
CA PHE A 63 -2.53 -7.98 -12.19
C PHE A 63 -4.04 -7.73 -12.14
N MET A 64 -4.74 -8.28 -13.15
CA MET A 64 -6.20 -8.38 -13.14
C MET A 64 -6.60 -9.54 -12.23
N THR A 65 -7.34 -9.26 -11.16
CA THR A 65 -7.74 -10.28 -10.19
C THR A 65 -9.26 -10.39 -10.13
N GLY A 66 -9.79 -11.58 -10.46
CA GLY A 66 -11.24 -11.77 -10.53
C GLY A 66 -11.83 -11.27 -11.84
N THR A 67 -12.90 -10.49 -11.79
CA THR A 67 -13.53 -9.93 -13.00
C THR A 67 -12.82 -8.64 -13.37
N PRO A 68 -12.21 -8.52 -14.57
CA PRO A 68 -11.47 -7.33 -14.91
C PRO A 68 -12.33 -6.07 -14.95
N ASP A 69 -11.68 -4.94 -14.70
CA ASP A 69 -12.28 -3.62 -14.88
C ASP A 69 -12.39 -3.26 -16.37
N LEU A 70 -13.37 -2.43 -16.71
CA LEU A 70 -13.49 -1.89 -18.06
C LEU A 70 -12.47 -0.77 -18.28
N GLY A 71 -11.44 -1.05 -19.09
CA GLY A 71 -10.52 -0.03 -19.58
C GLY A 71 -9.06 -0.47 -19.53
N ALA A 72 -8.16 0.50 -19.40
CA ALA A 72 -6.72 0.28 -19.34
C ALA A 72 -6.15 0.24 -17.91
N TYR A 73 -7.04 0.23 -16.90
CA TYR A 73 -6.74 0.36 -15.50
C TYR A 73 -7.51 -0.67 -14.69
N GLU A 74 -6.84 -1.36 -13.77
CA GLU A 74 -7.42 -2.30 -12.80
C GLU A 74 -7.35 -1.78 -11.35
N THR A 75 -8.47 -1.76 -10.64
CA THR A 75 -8.57 -1.35 -9.23
C THR A 75 -8.19 -2.47 -8.25
N GLY A 76 -7.91 -2.12 -6.99
CA GLY A 76 -7.81 -3.07 -5.87
C GLY A 76 -6.40 -3.32 -5.34
N ALA A 77 -5.37 -3.03 -6.14
CA ALA A 77 -3.96 -3.12 -5.69
C ALA A 77 -3.12 -1.95 -6.21
N PRO A 78 -3.44 -0.71 -5.80
CA PRO A 78 -2.78 0.49 -6.31
C PRO A 78 -1.29 0.48 -5.94
N PRO A 79 -0.39 0.51 -6.93
CA PRO A 79 1.05 0.44 -6.69
C PRO A 79 1.65 1.76 -6.18
N VAL A 80 0.85 2.85 -6.18
CA VAL A 80 1.23 4.17 -5.69
C VAL A 80 0.10 4.84 -4.91
N TYR A 81 0.44 5.70 -3.95
CA TYR A 81 -0.47 6.46 -3.10
C TYR A 81 -1.52 7.24 -3.91
N ARG A 82 -1.09 7.89 -5.00
CA ARG A 82 -2.01 8.67 -5.86
C ARG A 82 -3.11 7.81 -6.48
N ALA A 83 -2.80 6.57 -6.85
CA ALA A 83 -3.77 5.62 -7.36
C ALA A 83 -4.73 5.19 -6.25
N TRP A 84 -4.18 4.86 -5.08
CA TRP A 84 -4.97 4.49 -3.90
C TRP A 84 -5.93 5.60 -3.46
N SER A 85 -5.50 6.85 -3.41
CA SER A 85 -6.38 7.97 -3.06
C SER A 85 -7.57 8.10 -4.02
N MET A 86 -7.37 7.85 -5.32
CA MET A 86 -8.47 7.86 -6.29
C MET A 86 -9.44 6.70 -6.05
N GLU A 87 -8.91 5.50 -5.84
CA GLU A 87 -9.71 4.28 -5.63
C GLU A 87 -10.52 4.32 -4.35
N THR A 88 -9.99 4.93 -3.29
CA THR A 88 -10.62 4.94 -1.96
C THR A 88 -11.34 6.25 -1.66
N GLY A 89 -10.69 7.39 -1.90
CA GLY A 89 -11.22 8.72 -1.60
C GLY A 89 -11.91 9.42 -2.78
N GLY A 90 -11.81 8.89 -4.00
CA GLY A 90 -12.35 9.51 -5.21
C GLY A 90 -11.60 10.78 -5.67
N ALA A 91 -10.53 11.17 -4.97
CA ALA A 91 -9.71 12.35 -5.23
C ALA A 91 -8.29 12.15 -4.70
N VAL A 92 -7.37 13.06 -5.01
CA VAL A 92 -6.05 13.06 -4.36
C VAL A 92 -6.21 13.52 -2.92
N LEU A 93 -5.84 12.68 -1.96
CA LEU A 93 -5.93 12.95 -0.53
C LEU A 93 -4.62 13.53 0.01
N ASP A 94 -4.71 14.46 0.96
CA ASP A 94 -3.53 14.99 1.66
C ASP A 94 -2.90 13.89 2.54
N PRO A 95 -1.63 13.49 2.33
CA PRO A 95 -0.98 12.40 3.07
C PRO A 95 -0.96 12.55 4.60
N VAL A 96 -1.05 13.78 5.12
CA VAL A 96 -1.01 14.04 6.58
C VAL A 96 -2.39 14.30 7.19
N ALA A 97 -3.44 14.39 6.36
CA ALA A 97 -4.80 14.53 6.86
C ALA A 97 -5.30 13.21 7.44
N ASP A 98 -6.23 13.33 8.38
CA ASP A 98 -6.97 12.25 9.05
C ASP A 98 -8.46 12.61 8.91
N PRO A 99 -9.14 12.23 7.81
CA PRO A 99 -10.51 12.68 7.54
C PRO A 99 -11.56 12.01 8.43
N ASP A 100 -11.30 10.81 8.95
CA ASP A 100 -12.23 10.05 9.79
C ASP A 100 -11.98 10.19 11.30
N HIS A 101 -10.90 10.88 11.67
CA HIS A 101 -10.51 11.22 13.03
C HIS A 101 -10.21 10.02 13.94
N ASP A 102 -9.67 8.93 13.40
CA ASP A 102 -9.25 7.78 14.19
C ASP A 102 -7.80 7.87 14.71
N GLY A 103 -7.09 8.93 14.29
CA GLY A 103 -5.72 9.22 14.64
C GLY A 103 -4.68 8.60 13.70
N LEU A 104 -5.09 8.04 12.56
CA LEU A 104 -4.20 7.61 11.49
C LEU A 104 -4.26 8.58 10.31
N PRO A 105 -3.12 9.16 9.89
CA PRO A 105 -3.10 9.95 8.67
C PRO A 105 -3.20 9.04 7.43
N ASN A 106 -3.73 9.57 6.32
CA ASN A 106 -3.93 8.86 5.05
C ASN A 106 -2.69 8.09 4.57
N SER A 107 -1.47 8.63 4.76
CA SER A 107 -0.21 7.94 4.40
C SER A 107 0.02 6.66 5.20
N LEU A 108 -0.35 6.65 6.48
CA LEU A 108 -0.19 5.50 7.34
C LEU A 108 -1.27 4.46 7.02
N GLU A 109 -2.49 4.88 6.75
CA GLU A 109 -3.53 3.98 6.28
C GLU A 109 -3.20 3.35 4.93
N TYR A 110 -2.70 4.13 3.97
CA TYR A 110 -2.20 3.58 2.72
C TYR A 110 -1.16 2.49 2.97
N ALA A 111 -0.25 2.70 3.91
CA ALA A 111 0.82 1.77 4.23
C ALA A 111 0.37 0.52 5.01
N LEU A 112 -0.65 0.65 5.85
CA LEU A 112 -1.17 -0.41 6.72
C LEU A 112 -2.37 -1.15 6.09
N GLY A 113 -2.93 -0.64 4.98
CA GLY A 113 -4.11 -1.20 4.33
C GLY A 113 -5.44 -0.75 4.95
N GLY A 114 -5.46 0.41 5.59
CA GLY A 114 -6.68 1.04 6.16
C GLY A 114 -7.51 1.78 5.13
N ASN A 115 -8.51 2.53 5.62
CA ASN A 115 -9.45 3.28 4.81
C ASN A 115 -9.67 4.72 5.36
N PRO A 116 -9.26 5.76 4.62
CA PRO A 116 -9.27 7.19 5.03
C PRO A 116 -10.63 7.82 5.22
N LEU A 117 -11.68 7.05 5.04
CA LEU A 117 -13.06 7.48 5.19
C LEU A 117 -13.79 6.66 6.25
N ALA A 118 -13.11 5.76 6.97
CA ALA A 118 -13.72 4.85 7.92
C ALA A 118 -12.81 4.70 9.15
N PRO A 119 -13.32 4.96 10.38
CA PRO A 119 -12.51 4.88 11.59
C PRO A 119 -12.18 3.43 11.95
N ASP A 120 -11.18 2.86 11.27
CA ASP A 120 -10.87 1.44 11.22
C ASP A 120 -9.53 1.08 11.87
N ARG A 121 -8.87 2.04 12.53
CA ARG A 121 -7.65 1.84 13.33
C ARG A 121 -7.67 0.61 14.23
N ALA A 122 -8.80 0.28 14.82
CA ALA A 122 -8.93 -0.89 15.70
C ALA A 122 -8.81 -2.24 14.95
N GLY A 123 -9.16 -2.27 13.65
CA GLY A 123 -9.01 -3.42 12.77
C GLY A 123 -7.62 -3.56 12.17
N LEU A 124 -6.82 -2.49 12.20
CA LEU A 124 -5.43 -2.53 11.80
C LEU A 124 -4.57 -3.13 12.91
N THR A 125 -3.90 -4.25 12.61
CA THR A 125 -2.81 -4.73 13.46
C THR A 125 -1.64 -3.76 13.31
N GLY A 126 -1.66 -2.69 14.10
CA GLY A 126 -0.55 -1.75 14.16
C GLY A 126 0.74 -2.43 14.64
N PRO A 127 1.88 -1.70 14.57
CA PRO A 127 3.16 -2.20 15.06
C PRO A 127 3.02 -2.73 16.50
N SER A 128 3.24 -4.03 16.69
CA SER A 128 3.15 -4.67 18.02
C SER A 128 4.55 -4.90 18.59
N PRO A 129 5.03 -4.03 19.49
CA PRO A 129 6.28 -4.26 20.18
C PRO A 129 6.08 -5.37 21.20
N LEU A 130 6.74 -6.50 20.99
CA LEU A 130 6.76 -7.57 21.97
C LEU A 130 8.17 -7.66 22.54
N PRO A 131 8.33 -7.81 23.88
CA PRO A 131 9.59 -8.33 24.39
C PRO A 131 9.82 -9.67 23.68
N ALA A 132 11.00 -9.89 23.12
CA ALA A 132 11.33 -11.20 22.56
C ALA A 132 11.33 -12.22 23.71
N ALA A 133 10.18 -12.83 23.96
CA ALA A 133 10.06 -13.87 24.96
C ALA A 133 10.80 -15.11 24.43
N THR A 134 11.72 -15.61 25.27
CA THR A 134 12.40 -16.93 25.31
C THR A 134 13.83 -17.11 24.79
N ASP A 135 14.56 -16.08 24.31
CA ASP A 135 16.01 -16.23 24.07
C ASP A 135 16.85 -15.64 25.22
N PRO A 136 17.44 -16.47 26.11
CA PRO A 136 18.34 -16.00 27.18
C PRO A 136 19.67 -15.41 26.68
N ALA A 137 19.98 -15.48 25.38
CA ALA A 137 21.21 -14.95 24.78
C ALA A 137 21.08 -13.53 24.18
N ALA A 138 19.89 -12.92 24.09
CA ALA A 138 19.72 -11.50 23.73
C ALA A 138 18.30 -10.96 24.01
N PRO A 139 18.09 -10.01 24.95
CA PRO A 139 16.81 -9.31 25.01
C PRO A 139 16.77 -8.25 23.90
N ALA A 140 16.05 -8.57 22.83
CA ALA A 140 15.93 -7.79 21.61
C ALA A 140 14.47 -7.41 21.39
N MET A 141 14.16 -6.15 21.08
CA MET A 141 12.79 -5.76 20.76
C MET A 141 12.37 -6.47 19.48
N ARG A 142 11.17 -7.05 19.45
CA ARG A 142 10.51 -7.50 18.21
C ARG A 142 9.42 -6.52 17.83
N LEU A 143 9.40 -6.08 16.58
CA LEU A 143 8.31 -5.30 16.00
C LEU A 143 7.76 -5.99 14.76
N ASP A 144 6.46 -6.29 14.78
CA ASP A 144 5.72 -6.82 13.64
C ASP A 144 4.83 -5.71 13.06
N PHE A 145 4.89 -5.46 11.75
CA PHE A 145 4.01 -4.49 11.07
C PHE A 145 3.67 -4.93 9.64
N PRO A 146 2.48 -4.61 9.12
CA PRO A 146 2.10 -4.96 7.75
C PRO A 146 2.90 -4.14 6.73
N TRP A 147 3.11 -4.71 5.55
CA TRP A 147 3.70 -4.01 4.41
C TRP A 147 2.96 -4.34 3.11
N ARG A 148 3.04 -3.42 2.15
CA ARG A 148 2.42 -3.59 0.84
C ARG A 148 3.50 -3.84 -0.20
N ALA A 149 3.65 -5.10 -0.63
CA ALA A 149 4.65 -5.48 -1.63
C ALA A 149 4.49 -4.75 -2.97
N ALA A 150 3.25 -4.41 -3.34
CA ALA A 150 2.95 -3.69 -4.58
C ALA A 150 3.16 -2.17 -4.47
N ALA A 151 3.25 -1.59 -3.27
CA ALA A 151 3.36 -0.14 -3.07
C ALA A 151 4.81 0.30 -3.24
N VAL A 152 5.16 0.74 -4.44
CA VAL A 152 6.56 1.05 -4.82
C VAL A 152 6.98 2.46 -4.44
N ASP A 153 6.05 3.30 -3.99
CA ASP A 153 6.28 4.67 -3.55
C ASP A 153 6.28 4.81 -2.02
N LEU A 154 6.47 3.70 -1.28
CA LEU A 154 6.56 3.71 0.17
C LEU A 154 7.96 3.38 0.67
N ARG A 155 8.41 4.14 1.67
CA ARG A 155 9.54 3.82 2.52
C ARG A 155 9.07 3.63 3.95
N TYR A 156 9.26 2.42 4.45
CA TYR A 156 9.06 2.07 5.86
C TYR A 156 10.40 2.25 6.58
N VAL A 157 10.42 3.08 7.64
CA VAL A 157 11.59 3.35 8.46
C VAL A 157 11.26 3.05 9.91
N LEU A 158 11.97 2.11 10.51
CA LEU A 158 11.92 1.92 11.95
C LEU A 158 13.05 2.75 12.58
N GLN A 159 12.69 3.59 13.54
CA GLN A 159 13.63 4.40 14.29
C GLN A 159 13.68 3.98 15.76
N ARG A 160 14.86 4.15 16.38
CA ARG A 160 15.12 3.92 17.80
C ARG A 160 15.66 5.18 18.47
N THR A 161 15.30 5.41 19.72
CA THR A 161 15.92 6.41 20.61
C THR A 161 15.94 5.95 22.07
N ALA A 162 16.81 6.54 22.88
CA ALA A 162 16.76 6.49 24.34
C ALA A 162 16.11 7.74 24.97
N SER A 163 15.80 8.77 24.16
CA SER A 163 15.34 10.09 24.60
C SER A 163 14.24 10.61 23.67
N PRO A 164 13.00 10.12 23.79
CA PRO A 164 11.93 10.39 22.82
C PRO A 164 11.57 11.88 22.70
N ASP A 165 11.84 12.65 23.76
CA ASP A 165 11.60 14.09 23.83
C ASP A 165 12.62 14.93 23.06
N ASP A 166 13.75 14.34 22.62
CA ASP A 166 14.72 14.98 21.73
C ASP A 166 14.51 14.51 20.28
N PRO A 167 13.97 15.35 19.38
CA PRO A 167 13.75 15.00 17.98
C PRO A 167 15.03 14.55 17.24
N GLY A 168 16.20 15.04 17.65
CA GLY A 168 17.49 14.71 17.03
C GLY A 168 18.07 13.36 17.46
N SER A 169 17.52 12.76 18.52
CA SER A 169 18.01 11.50 19.09
C SER A 169 17.55 10.24 18.33
N TRP A 170 16.59 10.40 17.40
CA TRP A 170 16.01 9.28 16.66
C TRP A 170 16.95 8.79 15.56
N THR A 171 17.27 7.50 15.60
CA THR A 171 18.17 6.84 14.64
C THR A 171 17.43 5.80 13.81
N ASP A 172 17.63 5.81 12.50
CA ASP A 172 17.10 4.78 11.59
C ASP A 172 17.82 3.45 11.88
N VAL A 173 17.07 2.42 12.27
CA VAL A 173 17.62 1.09 12.57
C VAL A 173 17.26 0.06 11.50
N PHE A 174 16.17 0.30 10.76
CA PHE A 174 15.71 -0.53 9.65
C PHE A 174 15.02 0.36 8.59
N THR A 175 15.21 0.02 7.32
CA THR A 175 14.52 0.63 6.18
C THR A 175 14.04 -0.45 5.20
N LEU A 176 12.83 -0.31 4.68
CA LEU A 176 12.27 -1.11 3.59
C LEU A 176 11.62 -0.18 2.55
N ILE A 177 11.93 -0.42 1.26
CA ILE A 177 11.30 0.25 0.12
C ILE A 177 10.84 -0.85 -0.82
N PRO A 178 9.54 -1.17 -0.94
CA PRO A 178 9.09 -2.23 -1.86
C PRO A 178 9.42 -1.88 -3.32
N PRO A 179 9.77 -2.86 -4.17
CA PRO A 179 9.99 -4.28 -3.87
C PRO A 179 11.44 -4.59 -3.42
N LEU A 180 12.24 -3.57 -3.10
CA LEU A 180 13.64 -3.73 -2.69
C LEU A 180 13.74 -4.43 -1.33
N ALA A 181 14.88 -5.07 -1.11
CA ALA A 181 15.18 -5.74 0.15
C ALA A 181 15.31 -4.74 1.31
N ALA A 182 14.95 -5.21 2.50
CA ALA A 182 15.18 -4.47 3.73
C ALA A 182 16.68 -4.26 4.00
N THR A 183 17.01 -3.10 4.55
CA THR A 183 18.36 -2.75 5.04
C THR A 183 18.30 -2.44 6.53
N HIS A 184 19.35 -2.77 7.27
CA HIS A 184 19.39 -2.62 8.72
C HIS A 184 20.81 -2.44 9.26
N GLY A 185 20.92 -1.81 10.42
CA GLY A 185 22.19 -1.62 11.13
C GLY A 185 22.67 -2.86 11.87
N SER A 186 23.88 -2.79 12.43
CA SER A 186 24.42 -3.87 13.29
C SER A 186 23.48 -4.20 14.45
N GLY A 187 23.36 -5.48 14.79
CA GLY A 187 22.48 -5.95 15.88
C GLY A 187 20.98 -5.91 15.56
N VAL A 188 20.59 -5.48 14.36
CA VAL A 188 19.21 -5.52 13.87
C VAL A 188 19.09 -6.63 12.82
N SER A 189 17.98 -7.34 12.79
CA SER A 189 17.66 -8.29 11.73
C SER A 189 16.17 -8.20 11.38
N SER A 190 15.80 -8.75 10.22
CA SER A 190 14.40 -8.71 9.77
C SER A 190 14.03 -9.92 8.93
N THR A 191 12.76 -10.32 9.00
CA THR A 191 12.13 -11.27 8.10
C THR A 191 10.95 -10.63 7.38
N LEU A 192 10.89 -10.82 6.06
CA LEU A 192 9.78 -10.41 5.22
C LEU A 192 8.92 -11.66 4.94
N ASP A 193 7.72 -11.70 5.51
CA ASP A 193 6.76 -12.75 5.19
C ASP A 193 5.81 -12.24 4.11
N VAL A 194 6.03 -12.71 2.89
CA VAL A 194 5.23 -12.34 1.71
C VAL A 194 3.85 -12.99 1.78
N SER A 195 3.72 -14.14 2.45
CA SER A 195 2.44 -14.86 2.54
C SER A 195 1.46 -14.20 3.52
N SER A 196 1.98 -13.67 4.63
CA SER A 196 1.18 -12.93 5.61
C SER A 196 1.21 -11.41 5.43
N GLY A 197 1.97 -10.90 4.45
CA GLY A 197 2.11 -9.46 4.23
C GLY A 197 2.70 -8.72 5.44
N THR A 198 3.56 -9.38 6.22
CA THR A 198 4.09 -8.85 7.49
C THR A 198 5.61 -8.75 7.45
N VAL A 199 6.12 -7.62 7.93
CA VAL A 199 7.53 -7.42 8.26
C VAL A 199 7.70 -7.67 9.75
N ARG A 200 8.73 -8.44 10.10
CA ARG A 200 9.15 -8.65 11.48
C ARG A 200 10.58 -8.18 11.63
N VAL A 201 10.82 -7.25 12.54
CA VAL A 201 12.13 -6.68 12.84
C VAL A 201 12.55 -7.04 14.26
N PHE A 202 13.80 -7.45 14.44
CA PHE A 202 14.42 -7.72 15.72
C PHE A 202 15.57 -6.75 15.94
N ASP A 203 15.63 -6.09 17.10
CA ASP A 203 16.72 -5.18 17.46
C ASP A 203 17.36 -5.62 18.78
N LYS A 204 18.57 -6.17 18.70
CA LYS A 204 19.35 -6.72 19.82
C LYS A 204 20.15 -5.67 20.59
N ASN A 205 20.18 -4.42 20.14
CA ASN A 205 21.07 -3.40 20.71
C ASN A 205 20.51 -2.76 22.00
N ILE A 206 19.79 -3.52 22.81
CA ILE A 206 19.15 -3.01 24.02
C ILE A 206 19.94 -3.48 25.23
N ASN A 207 20.51 -2.52 25.96
CA ASN A 207 20.80 -2.68 27.37
C ASN A 207 19.66 -1.98 28.11
N ALA A 208 18.88 -2.72 28.89
CA ALA A 208 17.74 -2.19 29.65
C ALA A 208 18.11 -0.93 30.49
N PRO A 209 17.16 0.02 30.74
CA PRO A 209 15.71 -0.15 30.63
C PRO A 209 14.96 0.77 29.63
N SER A 210 15.60 1.65 28.87
CA SER A 210 14.88 2.72 28.13
C SER A 210 15.25 2.80 26.65
N GLY A 211 14.55 2.00 25.83
CA GLY A 211 14.50 2.18 24.38
C GLY A 211 13.08 2.51 23.94
N PHE A 212 12.93 3.46 23.03
CA PHE A 212 11.69 3.80 22.36
C PHE A 212 11.84 3.55 20.86
N TRP A 213 10.77 3.10 20.22
CA TRP A 213 10.73 2.86 18.79
C TRP A 213 9.52 3.53 18.16
N ARG A 214 9.68 3.92 16.90
CA ARG A 214 8.56 4.36 16.07
C ARG A 214 8.74 3.86 14.65
N LEU A 215 7.64 3.43 14.04
CA LEU A 215 7.56 3.21 12.61
C LEU A 215 7.18 4.54 11.94
N ARG A 216 7.92 4.91 10.90
CA ARG A 216 7.56 5.99 9.99
C ARG A 216 7.33 5.41 8.62
N VAL A 217 6.28 5.89 7.96
CA VAL A 217 6.04 5.62 6.54
C VAL A 217 6.17 6.94 5.80
N GLN A 218 6.96 6.94 4.73
CA GLN A 218 7.26 8.12 3.94
C GLN A 218 7.04 7.81 2.45
N PRO A 219 6.48 8.74 1.67
CA PRO A 219 6.48 8.64 0.23
C PRO A 219 7.92 8.63 -0.33
N VAL A 220 8.15 7.84 -1.38
CA VAL A 220 9.39 7.85 -2.18
C VAL A 220 9.06 8.43 -3.55
N PRO A 221 9.90 9.32 -4.12
CA PRO A 221 9.71 9.87 -5.46
C PRO A 221 9.72 8.83 -6.58
#